data_AF-A0A2S9GQJ3-F1
#
_entry.id   AF-A0A2S9GQJ3-F1
#
_cell.length_a   1.000
_cell.length_b   1.000
_cell.length_c   1.000
_cell.angle_alpha   90.00
_cell.angle_beta   90.00
_cell.angle_gamma   90.00
#
_symmetry.space_group_name_H-M   'P 1'
#
loop_
_entity.id
_entity.type
_entity.pdbx_description
1 polymer ?
#
loop_
_entity_poly.entity_id
_entity_poly.type
_entity_poly.pdbx_seq_one_letter_code
_entity_poly.pdbx_strand_id
1 'polypeptide(L)' 'AAPLLQATGRAKVWRNMAATQLGIPGEILDVVDLVPTFTAERTEEALRDTGIRVPEFRSYAPRLWRYWAAH' A
#
# COMPACT_ATOMS: atom_id res chain seq x y z
N ALA A 1 -13.91 11.23 6.58
CA ALA A 1 -13.43 10.87 5.22
C ALA A 1 -13.99 9.54 4.70
N ALA A 2 -14.44 8.60 5.55
CA ALA A 2 -14.95 7.28 5.16
C ALA A 2 -16.16 7.20 4.17
N PRO A 3 -17.14 8.12 4.11
CA PRO A 3 -18.35 7.86 3.31
C PRO A 3 -18.13 7.91 1.80
N LEU A 4 -17.05 8.52 1.32
CA LEU A 4 -16.73 8.59 -0.12
C LEU A 4 -16.11 7.29 -0.64
N LEU A 5 -15.38 6.54 0.19
CA LEU A 5 -14.80 5.25 -0.21
C LEU A 5 -15.90 4.21 -0.49
N GLN A 6 -17.01 4.30 0.24
CA GLN A 6 -18.17 3.39 0.15
C GLN A 6 -19.26 3.86 -0.83
N ALA A 7 -18.97 4.86 -1.68
CA ALA A 7 -19.96 5.43 -2.60
C ALA A 7 -20.38 4.46 -3.72
N THR A 8 -21.67 4.35 -3.99
CA THR A 8 -22.25 3.49 -5.05
C THR A 8 -23.07 4.32 -6.05
N GLY A 9 -23.42 3.72 -7.20
CA GLY A 9 -24.25 4.37 -8.22
C GLY A 9 -23.66 5.68 -8.77
N ARG A 10 -24.50 6.71 -8.91
CA ARG A 10 -24.08 8.02 -9.47
C ARG A 10 -23.02 8.72 -8.62
N ALA A 11 -23.03 8.50 -7.31
CA ALA A 11 -22.02 9.08 -6.41
C ALA A 11 -20.61 8.52 -6.68
N LYS A 12 -20.51 7.22 -7.03
CA LYS A 12 -19.25 6.60 -7.44
C LYS A 12 -18.67 7.24 -8.72
N VAL A 13 -19.53 7.56 -9.69
CA VAL A 13 -19.12 8.21 -10.94
C VAL A 13 -18.51 9.60 -10.68
N TRP A 14 -19.17 10.42 -9.86
CA TRP A 14 -18.65 11.73 -9.49
C TRP A 14 -17.35 11.66 -8.68
N ARG A 15 -17.26 10.72 -7.74
CA ARG A 15 -16.02 10.45 -6.98
C ARG A 15 -14.87 10.05 -7.91
N ASN A 16 -15.11 9.12 -8.83
CA ASN A 16 -14.10 8.65 -9.77
C ASN A 16 -13.64 9.77 -10.69
N MET A 17 -14.57 10.59 -11.19
CA MET A 17 -14.25 11.77 -11.99
C MET A 17 -13.34 12.73 -11.21
N ALA A 18 -13.70 13.07 -9.97
CA ALA A 18 -12.85 13.92 -9.13
C ALA A 18 -11.47 13.29 -8.85
N ALA A 19 -11.39 11.99 -8.61
CA ALA A 19 -10.14 11.27 -8.39
C ALA A 19 -9.24 11.30 -9.64
N THR A 20 -9.82 11.08 -10.82
CA THR A 20 -9.09 11.13 -12.10
C THR A 20 -8.53 12.52 -12.37
N GLN A 21 -9.26 13.59 -12.03
CA GLN A 21 -8.75 14.97 -12.13
C GLN A 21 -7.55 15.23 -11.20
N LEU A 22 -7.38 14.43 -10.15
CA LEU A 22 -6.24 14.47 -9.22
C LEU A 22 -5.13 13.46 -9.59
N GLY A 23 -5.27 12.75 -10.72
CA GLY A 23 -4.32 11.73 -11.17
C GLY A 23 -4.46 10.39 -10.43
N ILE A 24 -5.55 10.18 -9.71
CA ILE A 24 -5.81 8.95 -8.94
C ILE A 24 -6.87 8.12 -9.67
N PRO A 25 -6.58 6.86 -10.06
CA PRO A 25 -7.60 5.96 -10.60
C PRO A 25 -8.71 5.75 -9.57
N GLY A 26 -9.97 5.93 -9.98
CA GLY A 26 -11.11 5.85 -9.06
C GLY A 26 -11.30 4.47 -8.43
N GLU A 27 -10.76 3.43 -9.07
CA GLU A 27 -10.74 2.04 -8.61
C GLU A 27 -9.88 1.84 -7.37
N ILE A 28 -8.82 2.65 -7.19
CA ILE A 28 -7.97 2.59 -5.98
C ILE A 28 -8.79 2.93 -4.73
N LEU A 29 -9.75 3.84 -4.85
CA LEU A 29 -10.61 4.24 -3.73
C LEU A 29 -11.56 3.12 -3.26
N ASP A 30 -11.69 2.02 -4.00
CA ASP A 30 -12.47 0.85 -3.60
C ASP A 30 -11.65 -0.15 -2.75
N VAL A 31 -10.31 -0.04 -2.76
CA VAL A 31 -9.38 -0.95 -2.04
C VAL A 31 -8.60 -0.26 -0.92
N VAL A 32 -8.72 1.06 -0.78
CA VAL A 32 -8.03 1.86 0.26
C VAL A 32 -8.43 1.45 1.68
N ASP A 33 -9.59 0.84 1.89
CA ASP A 33 -10.03 0.36 3.21
C ASP A 33 -9.39 -0.97 3.64
N LEU A 34 -8.45 -1.52 2.87
CA LEU A 34 -7.68 -2.68 3.31
C LEU A 34 -6.69 -2.23 4.40
N VAL A 35 -6.89 -2.70 5.63
CA VAL A 35 -5.95 -2.53 6.76
C VAL A 35 -5.24 -3.85 7.01
N PRO A 36 -4.36 -4.32 6.09
CA PRO A 36 -3.66 -5.58 6.28
C PRO A 36 -2.65 -5.45 7.42
N THR A 37 -2.70 -6.40 8.35
CA THR A 37 -1.61 -6.60 9.31
C THR A 37 -0.52 -7.44 8.64
N PHE A 38 0.61 -6.82 8.33
CA PHE A 38 1.79 -7.53 7.87
C PHE A 38 2.58 -8.03 9.08
N THR A 39 2.87 -9.34 9.15
CA THR A 39 3.69 -9.96 10.19
C THR A 39 4.86 -10.72 9.57
N ALA A 40 5.97 -10.79 10.30
CA ALA A 40 7.17 -11.54 9.93
C ALA A 40 7.50 -12.67 10.91
N GLU A 41 6.61 -12.98 11.87
CA GLU A 41 6.84 -13.90 13.00
C GLU A 41 7.49 -15.23 12.58
N ARG A 42 6.95 -15.90 11.55
CA ARG A 42 7.49 -17.18 11.08
C ARG A 42 8.91 -17.06 10.51
N THR A 43 9.20 -15.94 9.86
CA THR A 43 10.53 -15.70 9.29
C THR A 43 11.52 -15.39 10.40
N GLU A 44 11.13 -14.56 11.36
CA GLU A 44 11.94 -14.25 12.54
C GLU A 44 12.24 -15.51 13.36
N GLU A 45 11.26 -16.40 13.51
CA GLU A 45 11.44 -17.69 14.16
C GLU A 45 12.39 -18.61 13.38
N ALA A 46 12.23 -18.72 12.07
CA ALA A 46 13.09 -19.55 11.23
C ALA A 46 14.55 -19.04 11.17
N LEU A 47 14.75 -17.73 11.34
CA LEU A 47 16.07 -17.10 11.34
C LEU A 47 16.69 -16.94 12.73
N ARG A 48 15.99 -17.39 13.79
CA ARG A 48 16.50 -17.34 15.16
C ARG A 48 17.86 -18.05 15.23
N ASP A 49 18.81 -17.42 15.91
CA ASP A 49 20.18 -17.91 16.10
C ASP A 49 21.04 -18.09 14.84
N THR A 50 20.55 -17.70 13.65
CA THR A 50 21.34 -17.72 12.40
C THR A 50 22.29 -16.53 12.24
N GLY A 51 22.11 -15.49 13.05
CA GLY A 51 22.79 -14.20 12.90
C GLY A 51 22.31 -13.34 11.73
N ILE A 52 21.39 -13.85 10.89
CA ILE A 52 20.78 -13.10 9.79
C ILE A 52 19.78 -12.09 10.36
N ARG A 53 19.96 -10.81 10.03
CA ARG A 53 19.07 -9.72 10.45
C ARG A 53 18.73 -8.81 9.29
N VAL A 54 17.49 -8.32 9.29
CA VAL A 54 17.05 -7.28 8.35
C VAL A 54 17.77 -5.97 8.70
N PRO A 55 18.42 -5.29 7.73
CA PRO A 55 19.01 -3.98 7.98
C PRO A 55 17.96 -2.93 8.35
N GLU A 56 18.39 -1.80 8.90
CA GLU A 56 17.50 -0.66 9.14
C GLU A 56 16.79 -0.23 7.85
N PHE A 57 15.47 -0.06 7.87
CA PHE A 57 14.68 0.23 6.67
C PHE A 57 15.22 1.45 5.89
N ARG A 58 15.62 2.51 6.62
CA ARG A 58 16.21 3.72 6.04
C ARG A 58 17.45 3.45 5.18
N SER A 59 18.22 2.40 5.49
CA SER A 59 19.45 2.06 4.78
C SER A 59 19.22 1.55 3.35
N TYR A 60 18.03 0.98 3.06
CA TYR A 60 17.73 0.39 1.75
C TYR A 60 16.47 0.93 1.07
N ALA A 61 15.58 1.62 1.79
CA ALA A 61 14.33 2.15 1.24
C ALA A 61 14.50 2.98 -0.04
N PRO A 62 15.49 3.90 -0.17
CA PRO A 62 15.68 4.67 -1.40
C PRO A 62 16.03 3.80 -2.62
N ARG A 63 16.78 2.70 -2.43
CA ARG A 63 17.13 1.77 -3.50
C ARG A 63 15.92 0.97 -3.95
N LEU A 64 15.11 0.52 -3.00
CA LEU A 64 13.88 -0.21 -3.25
C LEU A 64 12.90 0.63 -4.08
N TRP A 65 12.71 1.89 -3.67
CA TRP A 65 11.86 2.84 -4.40
C TRP A 65 12.32 3.04 -5.85
N ARG A 66 13.63 3.23 -6.06
CA ARG A 66 14.19 3.37 -7.42
C ARG A 66 13.95 2.14 -8.29
N TYR A 67 14.03 0.94 -7.70
CA TYR A 67 13.79 -0.30 -8.44
C TYR A 67 12.32 -0.40 -8.90
N TRP A 68 11.37 -0.17 -7.99
CA TRP A 68 9.93 -0.16 -8.31
C TRP A 68 9.52 0.96 -9.25
N ALA A 69 10.15 2.13 -9.14
CA ALA A 69 9.87 3.22 -10.09
C ALA A 69 10.31 2.87 -11.52
N ALA A 70 11.24 1.92 -11.68
CA ALA A 70 11.76 1.51 -12.97
C ALA A 70 11.09 0.26 -13.56
N HIS A 71 10.33 -0.52 -12.77
CA HIS A 71 9.72 -1.81 -13.16
C HIS A 71 8.31 -1.96 -12.59
#